data_AF-A0A0Q4G0H3-F1
#
_entry.id   AF-A0A0Q4G0H3-F1
#
_cell.length_a   1.000
_cell.length_b   1.000
_cell.length_c   1.000
_cell.angle_alpha   90.00
_cell.angle_beta   90.00
_cell.angle_gamma   90.00
#
_symmetry.space_group_name_H-M   'P 1'
#
loop_
_entity.id
_entity.type
_entity.pdbx_description
1 polymer ?
#
loop_
_entity_poly.entity_id
_entity_poly.type
_entity_poly.pdbx_seq_one_letter_code
_entity_poly.pdbx_strand_id
1 'polypeptide(L)'
;MDAQTMSMIVALASQQTVMRARIDACERLLVENAVLAPGAIDAFVPDATAQAERDQLRQQSMTKIFRALHEAGEADLAALSATNATPRSEDAA
;
A
#
# COMPACT_ATOMS: atom_id res chain seq x y z
N MET A 1 14.06 -5.35 -11.52
CA MET A 1 13.29 -5.44 -10.27
C MET A 1 14.10 -6.26 -9.29
N ASP A 2 14.39 -5.71 -8.12
CA ASP A 2 15.04 -6.47 -7.05
C ASP A 2 14.08 -7.48 -6.39
N ALA A 3 14.64 -8.40 -5.61
CA ALA A 3 13.88 -9.45 -4.93
C ALA A 3 12.88 -8.88 -3.89
N GLN A 4 13.18 -7.72 -3.31
CA GLN A 4 12.33 -7.06 -2.33
C GLN A 4 11.04 -6.53 -2.95
N THR A 5 11.16 -5.84 -4.09
CA THR A 5 10.01 -5.34 -4.86
C THR A 5 9.14 -6.49 -5.34
N MET A 6 9.74 -7.61 -5.79
CA MET A 6 8.98 -8.80 -6.18
C MET A 6 8.20 -9.40 -5.00
N SER A 7 8.86 -9.51 -3.83
CA SER A 7 8.21 -9.99 -2.60
C SER A 7 7.02 -9.11 -2.19
N MET A 8 7.19 -7.79 -2.25
CA MET A 8 6.10 -6.83 -1.98
C MET A 8 4.92 -7.02 -2.95
N ILE A 9 5.19 -7.15 -4.25
CA ILE A 9 4.14 -7.37 -5.25
C ILE A 9 3.40 -8.67 -4.99
N VAL A 10 4.12 -9.77 -4.71
CA VAL A 10 3.49 -11.07 -4.42
C VAL A 10 2.63 -11.00 -3.15
N ALA A 11 3.12 -10.33 -2.10
CA ALA A 11 2.36 -10.14 -0.86
C ALA A 11 1.08 -9.33 -1.11
N LEU A 12 1.14 -8.23 -1.87
CA LEU A 12 -0.02 -7.40 -2.21
C LEU A 12 -1.01 -8.15 -3.12
N ALA A 13 -0.52 -8.90 -4.11
CA ALA A 13 -1.36 -9.71 -5.00
C ALA A 13 -2.11 -10.81 -4.24
N SER A 14 -1.45 -11.43 -3.26
CA SER A 14 -2.05 -12.42 -2.37
C SER A 14 -3.17 -11.81 -1.53
N GLN A 15 -2.92 -10.63 -0.93
CA GLN A 15 -3.94 -9.89 -0.18
C GLN A 15 -5.13 -9.48 -1.06
N GLN A 16 -4.86 -9.01 -2.29
CA GLN A 16 -5.90 -8.62 -3.24
C GLN A 16 -6.79 -9.80 -3.64
N THR A 17 -6.19 -10.99 -3.82
CA THR A 17 -6.95 -12.22 -4.11
C THR A 17 -7.89 -12.58 -2.97
N VAL A 18 -7.41 -12.53 -1.73
CA VAL A 18 -8.24 -12.79 -0.53
C VAL A 18 -9.35 -11.75 -0.39
N MET A 19 -9.06 -10.46 -0.60
CA MET A 19 -10.08 -9.41 -0.55
C MET A 19 -11.17 -9.60 -1.61
N ARG A 20 -10.79 -9.92 -2.86
CA ARG A 20 -11.76 -10.18 -3.93
C ARG A 20 -12.71 -11.33 -3.57
N ALA A 21 -12.18 -12.42 -3.04
CA ALA A 21 -13.00 -13.56 -2.61
C ALA A 21 -13.96 -13.19 -1.47
N ARG A 22 -13.49 -12.38 -0.51
CA ARG A 22 -14.35 -11.90 0.59
C ARG A 22 -15.45 -10.97 0.12
N ILE A 23 -15.15 -10.07 -0.83
CA ILE A 23 -16.14 -9.15 -1.40
C ILE A 23 -17.20 -9.92 -2.19
N ASP A 24 -16.80 -10.89 -3.04
CA ASP A 24 -17.73 -11.77 -3.76
C ASP A 24 -18.65 -12.54 -2.79
N ALA A 25 -18.09 -13.09 -1.71
CA ALA A 25 -18.89 -13.76 -0.68
C ALA A 25 -19.89 -12.81 -0.01
N CYS A 26 -19.46 -11.61 0.37
CA CYS A 26 -20.34 -10.60 0.94
C CYS A 26 -21.48 -10.21 -0.01
N GLU A 27 -21.17 -9.99 -1.30
CA GLU A 27 -22.19 -9.64 -2.29
C GLU A 27 -23.22 -10.76 -2.46
N ARG A 28 -22.77 -12.01 -2.64
CA ARG A 28 -23.65 -13.17 -2.76
C ARG A 28 -24.56 -13.33 -1.55
N LEU A 29 -24.01 -13.21 -0.34
CA LEU A 29 -24.79 -13.32 0.89
C LEU A 29 -25.82 -12.19 1.01
N LEU A 30 -25.47 -10.95 0.66
CA LEU A 30 -26.39 -9.81 0.73
C LEU A 30 -27.51 -9.92 -0.31
N VAL A 31 -27.21 -10.43 -1.51
CA VAL A 31 -28.21 -10.69 -2.55
C VAL A 31 -29.14 -11.84 -2.16
N GLU A 32 -28.59 -12.94 -1.64
CA GLU A 32 -29.38 -14.10 -1.16
C GLU A 32 -30.36 -13.70 -0.06
N ASN A 33 -29.96 -12.76 0.81
CA ASN A 33 -30.80 -12.23 1.89
C ASN A 33 -31.67 -11.04 1.44
N ALA A 34 -31.77 -10.75 0.14
CA ALA A 34 -32.56 -9.67 -0.44
C ALA A 34 -32.24 -8.26 0.12
N VAL A 35 -31.01 -8.06 0.63
CA VAL A 35 -30.53 -6.76 1.11
C VAL A 35 -30.06 -5.88 -0.05
N LEU A 36 -29.44 -6.50 -1.05
CA LEU A 36 -28.98 -5.84 -2.28
C LEU A 36 -29.62 -6.50 -3.50
N ALA A 37 -29.89 -5.71 -4.55
CA ALA A 37 -30.19 -6.25 -5.86
C ALA A 37 -28.91 -6.81 -6.52
N PRO A 38 -29.01 -7.84 -7.38
CA PRO A 38 -27.88 -8.30 -8.18
C PRO A 38 -27.25 -7.14 -8.98
N GLY A 39 -25.92 -7.00 -8.94
CA GLY A 39 -25.20 -5.93 -9.63
C GLY A 39 -25.29 -4.55 -8.98
N ALA A 40 -25.89 -4.44 -7.79
CA ALA A 40 -25.97 -3.17 -7.06
C ALA A 40 -24.58 -2.61 -6.69
N ILE A 41 -23.59 -3.47 -6.44
CA ILE A 41 -22.21 -3.04 -6.16
C ILE A 41 -21.57 -2.45 -7.41
N ASP A 42 -21.73 -3.07 -8.58
CA ASP A 42 -21.16 -2.58 -9.84
C ASP A 42 -21.79 -1.26 -10.31
N ALA A 43 -23.08 -1.07 -10.03
CA ALA A 43 -23.81 0.16 -10.35
C ALA A 43 -23.63 1.27 -9.31
N PHE A 44 -22.95 1.00 -8.19
CA PHE A 44 -22.82 1.95 -7.10
C PHE A 44 -21.93 3.13 -7.50
N VAL A 45 -22.52 4.33 -7.50
CA VAL A 45 -21.80 5.60 -7.64
C VAL A 45 -21.65 6.23 -6.26
N PRO A 46 -20.41 6.43 -5.75
CA PRO A 46 -20.20 7.08 -4.47
C PRO A 46 -20.70 8.53 -4.52
N ASP A 47 -21.35 8.95 -3.44
CA ASP A 47 -21.60 10.37 -3.21
C ASP A 47 -20.32 11.09 -2.74
N ALA A 48 -20.42 12.42 -2.53
CA ALA A 48 -19.27 13.22 -2.11
C ALA A 48 -18.68 12.77 -0.76
N THR A 49 -19.52 12.32 0.18
CA THR A 49 -19.08 11.85 1.49
C THR A 49 -18.32 10.53 1.38
N ALA A 50 -18.91 9.54 0.70
CA ALA A 50 -18.30 8.26 0.44
C ALA A 50 -16.99 8.40 -0.35
N GLN A 51 -16.92 9.36 -1.28
CA GLN A 51 -15.69 9.65 -2.02
C GLN A 51 -14.61 10.23 -1.11
N ALA A 52 -14.94 11.18 -0.23
CA ALA A 52 -13.99 11.75 0.73
C ALA A 52 -13.45 10.68 1.71
N GLU A 53 -14.31 9.78 2.19
CA GLU A 53 -13.90 8.65 3.03
C GLU A 53 -12.94 7.70 2.29
N ARG A 54 -13.23 7.40 1.02
CA ARG A 54 -12.33 6.60 0.15
C ARG A 54 -10.99 7.28 -0.05
N ASP A 55 -10.97 8.60 -0.23
CA ASP A 55 -9.74 9.37 -0.41
C ASP A 55 -8.89 9.35 0.87
N GLN A 56 -9.52 9.51 2.04
CA GLN A 56 -8.84 9.37 3.33
C GLN A 56 -8.27 7.97 3.52
N LEU A 57 -9.04 6.92 3.21
CA LEU A 57 -8.58 5.54 3.32
C LEU A 57 -7.40 5.27 2.37
N ARG A 58 -7.45 5.80 1.15
CA ARG A 58 -6.35 5.71 0.18
C ARG A 58 -5.09 6.37 0.72
N GLN A 59 -5.20 7.57 1.26
CA GLN A 59 -4.06 8.29 1.84
C GLN A 59 -3.44 7.51 2.99
N GLN A 60 -4.26 7.00 3.93
CA GLN A 60 -3.78 6.19 5.05
C GLN A 60 -3.09 4.91 4.59
N SER A 61 -3.61 4.27 3.55
CA SER A 61 -3.03 3.05 2.98
C SER A 61 -1.68 3.34 2.32
N MET A 62 -1.59 4.42 1.54
CA MET A 62 -0.34 4.84 0.89
C MET A 62 0.73 5.18 1.91
N THR A 63 0.41 5.92 2.97
CA THR A 63 1.36 6.21 4.05
C THR A 63 1.93 4.93 4.66
N LYS A 64 1.09 3.91 4.90
CA LYS A 64 1.54 2.62 5.46
C LYS A 64 2.41 1.83 4.48
N ILE A 65 2.04 1.79 3.21
CA ILE A 65 2.76 1.05 2.16
C ILE A 65 4.14 1.68 1.93
N PHE A 66 4.22 3.01 1.83
CA PHE A 66 5.45 3.71 1.53
C PHE A 66 6.38 3.92 2.72
N ARG A 67 5.91 3.69 3.95
CA ARG A 67 6.74 3.84 5.15
C ARG A 67 8.05 3.07 5.07
N ALA A 68 8.02 1.79 4.68
CA ALA A 68 9.22 0.97 4.57
C ALA A 68 10.21 1.48 3.50
N LEU A 69 9.69 2.06 2.42
CA LEU A 69 10.52 2.66 1.36
C LEU A 69 11.14 3.97 1.84
N HIS A 70 10.40 4.77 2.59
CA HIS A 70 10.91 6.02 3.19
C HIS A 70 12.02 5.73 4.20
N GLU A 71 11.79 4.78 5.12
CA GLU A 71 12.78 4.35 6.12
C GLU A 71 14.06 3.82 5.45
N ALA A 72 13.93 3.05 4.36
CA ALA A 72 15.09 2.58 3.58
C ALA A 72 15.85 3.74 2.92
N GLY A 73 15.15 4.69 2.29
CA GLY A 73 15.77 5.86 1.67
C GLY A 73 16.48 6.77 2.67
N GLU A 74 15.91 6.97 3.86
CA GLU A 74 16.56 7.72 4.95
C GLU A 74 17.85 7.02 5.43
N ALA A 75 17.83 5.69 5.55
CA ALA A 75 19.00 4.90 5.93
C ALA A 75 20.12 5.00 4.88
N ASP A 76 19.79 4.90 3.59
CA ASP A 76 20.73 5.06 2.49
C ASP A 76 21.36 6.47 2.48
N LEU A 77 20.55 7.51 2.68
CA LEU A 77 21.03 8.89 2.77
C LEU A 77 21.96 9.10 3.99
N ALA A 78 21.64 8.50 5.13
CA ALA A 78 22.48 8.53 6.32
C ALA A 78 23.83 7.83 6.08
N ALA A 79 23.85 6.67 5.42
CA ALA A 79 25.07 5.95 5.09
C ALA A 79 25.99 6.73 4.12
N LEU A 80 25.40 7.39 3.11
CA LEU A 80 26.13 8.24 2.18
C LEU A 80 26.74 9.47 2.85
N SER A 81 25.99 10.11 3.75
CA SER A 81 26.49 11.28 4.49
C SER A 81 27.59 10.94 5.49
N ALA A 82 27.53 9.77 6.15
CA ALA A 82 28.59 9.29 7.05
C ALA A 82 29.90 8.96 6.31
N THR A 83 29.81 8.40 5.10
CA THR A 83 30.98 8.08 4.26
C THR A 83 31.76 9.34 3.86
N ASN A 84 31.05 10.44 3.59
CA ASN A 84 31.67 11.73 3.23
C ASN A 84 32.24 12.52 4.42
N ALA A 85 31.83 12.18 5.65
CA ALA A 85 32.25 12.88 6.87
C ALA A 85 33.53 12.33 7.52
N THR A 86 34.09 11.23 7.02
CA THR A 86 35.33 10.65 7.56
C THR A 86 36.54 11.42 6.98
N PRO A 87 37.32 12.18 7.78
CA PRO A 87 38.51 12.85 7.28
C PRO A 87 39.55 11.80 6.86
N ARG A 88 40.10 11.91 5.64
CA ARG A 88 41.25 11.10 5.20
C ARG A 88 42.44 11.44 6.09
N SER A 89 42.68 10.64 7.11
CA SER A 89 43.81 10.78 8.04
C SER A 89 45.17 10.38 7.42
N GLU A 90 45.38 10.66 6.13
CA GLU A 90 46.60 10.26 5.40
C GLU A 90 47.49 11.44 4.93
N ASP A 91 47.12 12.70 5.16
CA ASP A 91 47.95 13.87 4.78
C ASP A 91 48.85 14.41 5.91
N ALA A 92 49.28 13.56 6.83
CA ALA A 92 50.31 13.91 7.83
C ALA A 92 51.46 12.89 7.78
N ALA A 93 52.30 13.04 6.76
CA ALA A 93 53.64 12.47 6.66
C ALA A 93 54.69 13.58 6.73
#